data_AF-F3FTJ2-F1
#
_entry.id   AF-F3FTJ2-F1
#
_cell.length_a   1.000
_cell.length_b   1.000
_cell.length_c   1.000
_cell.angle_alpha   90.00
_cell.angle_beta   90.00
_cell.angle_gamma   90.00
#
_symmetry.space_group_name_H-M   'P 1'
#
loop_
_entity.id
_entity.type
_entity.pdbx_description
1 polymer ?
#
loop_
_entity_poly.entity_id
_entity_poly.type
_entity_poly.pdbx_seq_one_letter_code
_entity_poly.pdbx_strand_id
1 'polypeptide(L)'
;QGGDGADRSLGMFINTLPLCLNVGEQGVREGVKATHARLTALLGHEHASLALAQRCSAIAPPLPLFSALLNYRHSAEPQVSDQGDRAWGGIEVLGWNERTNYPLTLAVDDLGEGFALTVQATAGIDPQRVCAYMETALESLVDALEHSPESLLRSLEMLPRSERQLLQEWNATAVDYPQGTCVHQLFEAQVEKTPEAIALVFEARTFTYAQLNARANQLAHHLIGLGIGPDDRVAICVERSPEMVVGLLGILKAGAAY
;
A
#
# COMPACT_ATOMS: atom_id res chain seq x y z
N GLN A 1 -23.39 -27.98 9.65
CA GLN A 1 -24.26 -28.97 8.96
C GLN A 1 -25.67 -28.48 9.18
N GLY A 2 -26.38 -28.10 8.11
CA GLY A 2 -27.77 -27.64 8.23
C GLY A 2 -28.63 -28.71 8.91
N GLY A 3 -29.50 -28.30 9.82
CA GLY A 3 -30.38 -29.22 10.54
C GLY A 3 -31.17 -30.11 9.59
N ASP A 4 -31.38 -31.35 10.02
CA ASP A 4 -32.08 -32.42 9.31
C ASP A 4 -33.38 -31.87 8.67
N GLY A 5 -33.40 -31.74 7.34
CA GLY A 5 -34.52 -31.19 6.56
C GLY A 5 -34.28 -29.88 5.79
N ALA A 6 -33.14 -29.20 5.96
CA ALA A 6 -32.81 -27.99 5.18
C ALA A 6 -32.74 -28.27 3.66
N ASP A 7 -32.30 -29.47 3.28
CA ASP A 7 -32.18 -29.95 1.89
C ASP A 7 -33.53 -30.05 1.14
N ARG A 8 -34.66 -29.92 1.85
CA ARG A 8 -36.02 -30.06 1.31
C ARG A 8 -36.84 -28.76 1.32
N SER A 9 -36.20 -27.62 1.59
CA SER A 9 -36.87 -26.32 1.68
C SER A 9 -36.30 -25.32 0.68
N LEU A 10 -37.20 -24.66 -0.07
CA LEU A 10 -36.85 -23.53 -0.93
C LEU A 10 -36.79 -22.26 -0.06
N GLY A 11 -35.59 -21.75 0.20
CA GLY A 11 -35.34 -20.55 1.01
C GLY A 11 -33.86 -20.13 1.04
N MET A 12 -33.59 -18.90 1.46
CA MET A 12 -32.23 -18.38 1.63
C MET A 12 -31.71 -18.81 3.01
N PHE A 13 -30.82 -19.82 3.04
CA PHE A 13 -30.21 -20.35 4.27
C PHE A 13 -28.77 -19.88 4.51
N ILE A 14 -28.29 -18.93 3.70
CA ILE A 14 -26.93 -18.39 3.83
C ILE A 14 -26.92 -17.30 4.90
N ASN A 15 -26.11 -17.50 5.94
CA ASN A 15 -25.84 -16.49 6.96
C ASN A 15 -24.42 -15.95 6.84
N THR A 16 -24.22 -14.66 7.09
CA THR A 16 -22.91 -14.00 7.05
C THR A 16 -22.46 -13.67 8.46
N LEU A 17 -21.31 -14.21 8.88
CA LEU A 17 -20.75 -14.01 10.21
C LEU A 17 -19.54 -13.08 10.16
N PRO A 18 -19.50 -11.99 10.96
CA PRO A 18 -18.33 -11.14 11.06
C PRO A 18 -17.20 -11.89 11.76
N LEU A 19 -16.01 -11.92 11.14
CA LEU A 19 -14.79 -12.47 11.73
C LEU A 19 -13.81 -11.33 12.02
N CYS A 20 -13.41 -11.18 13.28
CA CYS A 20 -12.34 -10.28 13.68
C CYS A 20 -11.05 -11.08 13.86
N LEU A 21 -9.99 -10.70 13.15
CA LEU A 21 -8.66 -11.29 13.25
C LEU A 21 -7.66 -10.21 13.67
N ASN A 22 -6.65 -10.60 14.45
CA ASN A 22 -5.48 -9.75 14.69
C ASN A 22 -4.33 -10.32 13.87
N VAL A 23 -3.80 -9.51 12.96
CA VAL A 23 -2.70 -9.88 12.04
C VAL A 23 -1.55 -8.95 12.36
N GLY A 24 -0.43 -9.48 12.88
CA GLY A 24 0.70 -8.61 13.21
C GLY A 24 1.92 -9.32 13.79
N GLU A 25 1.81 -9.82 15.01
CA GLU A 25 2.97 -10.29 15.78
C GLU A 25 3.06 -11.80 15.98
N GLN A 26 2.01 -12.53 15.62
CA GLN A 26 2.00 -13.98 15.76
C GLN A 26 2.85 -14.64 14.68
N GLY A 27 3.44 -15.78 15.05
CA GLY A 27 4.06 -16.69 14.09
C GLY A 27 3.01 -17.24 13.12
N VAL A 28 3.43 -17.60 11.91
CA VAL A 28 2.56 -18.11 10.83
C VAL A 28 1.70 -19.28 11.31
N ARG A 29 2.30 -20.28 11.95
CA ARG A 29 1.58 -21.45 12.46
C ARG A 29 0.57 -21.09 13.54
N GLU A 30 0.96 -20.24 14.48
CA GLU A 30 0.07 -19.80 15.57
C GLU A 30 -1.11 -19.00 15.02
N GLY A 31 -0.85 -18.11 14.06
CA GLY A 31 -1.85 -17.30 13.40
C GLY A 31 -2.90 -18.12 12.64
N VAL A 32 -2.48 -19.15 11.90
CA VAL A 32 -3.41 -20.09 11.24
C VAL A 32 -4.26 -20.83 12.27
N LYS A 33 -3.65 -21.36 13.34
CA LYS A 33 -4.39 -22.04 14.42
C LYS A 33 -5.37 -21.12 15.14
N ALA A 34 -4.97 -19.88 15.41
CA ALA A 34 -5.82 -18.88 16.04
C ALA A 34 -7.00 -18.50 15.14
N THR A 35 -6.77 -18.37 13.83
CA THR A 35 -7.82 -18.12 12.84
C THR A 35 -8.80 -19.29 12.77
N HIS A 36 -8.30 -20.53 12.71
CA HIS A 36 -9.12 -21.73 12.76
C HIS A 36 -9.98 -21.79 14.03
N ALA A 37 -9.39 -21.59 15.21
CA ALA A 37 -10.12 -21.58 16.48
C ALA A 37 -11.24 -20.53 16.52
N ARG A 38 -11.00 -19.33 15.97
CA ARG A 38 -12.01 -18.27 15.86
C ARG A 38 -13.15 -18.66 14.91
N LEU A 39 -12.82 -19.21 13.74
CA LEU A 39 -13.81 -19.71 12.78
C LEU A 39 -14.68 -20.82 13.39
N THR A 40 -14.07 -21.79 14.07
CA THR A 40 -14.81 -22.86 14.75
C THR A 40 -15.72 -22.33 15.85
N ALA A 41 -15.26 -21.36 16.65
CA ALA A 41 -16.09 -20.72 17.67
C ALA A 41 -17.30 -19.98 17.06
N LEU A 42 -17.13 -19.36 15.88
CA LEU A 42 -18.22 -18.68 15.17
C LEU A 42 -19.30 -19.64 14.67
N LEU A 43 -18.97 -20.90 14.36
CA LEU A 43 -19.97 -21.89 13.94
C LEU A 43 -21.03 -22.16 15.03
N GLY A 44 -20.67 -22.02 16.32
CA GLY A 44 -21.64 -22.08 17.42
C GLY A 44 -22.71 -20.98 17.39
N HIS A 45 -22.50 -19.95 16.56
CA HIS A 45 -23.41 -18.84 16.34
C HIS A 45 -23.93 -18.77 14.89
N GLU A 46 -23.89 -19.87 14.13
CA GLU A 46 -24.28 -19.89 12.71
C GLU A 46 -25.74 -19.45 12.45
N HIS A 47 -26.60 -19.50 13.46
CA HIS A 47 -27.99 -19.03 13.37
C HIS A 47 -28.19 -17.56 13.76
N ALA A 48 -27.16 -16.87 14.27
CA ALA A 48 -27.26 -15.47 14.65
C ALA A 48 -27.21 -14.58 13.41
N SER A 49 -28.29 -13.84 13.15
CA SER A 49 -28.36 -12.94 11.98
C SER A 49 -27.30 -11.83 12.03
N LEU A 50 -26.78 -11.43 10.87
CA LEU A 50 -25.88 -10.27 10.75
C LEU A 50 -26.49 -8.97 11.34
N ALA A 51 -27.80 -8.77 11.19
CA ALA A 51 -28.51 -7.63 11.76
C ALA A 51 -28.45 -7.62 13.30
N LEU A 52 -28.47 -8.79 13.95
CA LEU A 52 -28.28 -8.90 15.39
C LEU A 52 -26.85 -8.53 15.78
N ALA A 53 -25.85 -9.05 15.05
CA ALA A 53 -24.45 -8.70 15.29
C ALA A 53 -24.19 -7.19 15.14
N GLN A 54 -24.80 -6.55 14.12
CA GLN A 54 -24.74 -5.11 13.92
C GLN A 54 -25.32 -4.32 15.09
N ARG A 55 -26.52 -4.70 15.57
CA ARG A 55 -27.16 -4.03 16.72
C ARG A 55 -26.37 -4.17 18.02
N CYS A 56 -25.69 -5.30 18.20
CA CYS A 56 -24.86 -5.55 19.38
C CYS A 56 -23.47 -4.90 19.27
N SER A 57 -23.12 -4.34 18.11
CA SER A 57 -21.84 -3.66 17.93
C SER A 57 -21.89 -2.21 18.44
N ALA A 58 -20.74 -1.66 18.78
CA ALA A 58 -20.58 -0.23 19.08
C ALA A 58 -20.44 0.64 17.81
N ILE A 59 -20.64 0.07 16.62
CA ILE A 59 -20.50 0.76 15.34
C ILE A 59 -21.78 1.53 15.03
N ALA A 60 -21.65 2.85 14.82
CA ALA A 60 -22.78 3.72 14.54
C ALA A 60 -23.33 3.46 13.13
N PRO A 61 -24.66 3.25 12.96
CA PRO A 61 -25.29 3.22 11.65
C PRO A 61 -25.07 4.55 10.88
N PRO A 62 -24.92 4.51 9.54
CA PRO A 62 -25.08 3.36 8.65
C PRO A 62 -23.77 2.60 8.34
N LEU A 63 -22.72 2.74 9.13
CA LEU A 63 -21.43 2.12 8.84
C LEU A 63 -21.53 0.57 8.95
N PRO A 64 -21.10 -0.19 7.93
CA PRO A 64 -21.12 -1.66 8.00
C PRO A 64 -20.01 -2.20 8.92
N LEU A 65 -20.20 -3.40 9.48
CA LEU A 65 -19.19 -4.08 10.31
C LEU A 65 -17.92 -4.46 9.51
N PHE A 66 -18.09 -4.72 8.22
CA PHE A 66 -17.04 -5.10 7.28
C PHE A 66 -17.43 -4.71 5.86
N SER A 67 -16.44 -4.51 5.01
CA SER A 67 -16.62 -4.14 3.59
C SER A 67 -16.13 -5.23 2.62
N ALA A 68 -15.58 -6.32 3.14
CA ALA A 68 -15.08 -7.44 2.37
C ALA A 68 -15.73 -8.75 2.83
N LEU A 69 -16.04 -9.63 1.88
CA LEU A 69 -16.58 -10.96 2.15
C LEU A 69 -15.62 -12.01 1.61
N LEU A 70 -15.30 -13.00 2.45
CA LEU A 70 -14.58 -14.20 2.06
C LEU A 70 -15.56 -15.38 2.06
N ASN A 71 -15.70 -16.07 0.94
CA ASN A 71 -16.50 -17.27 0.81
C ASN A 71 -15.58 -18.45 0.49
N TYR A 72 -15.75 -19.57 1.17
CA TYR A 72 -15.06 -20.81 0.86
C TYR A 72 -16.11 -21.88 0.56
N ARG A 73 -16.01 -22.47 -0.61
CA ARG A 73 -16.96 -23.47 -1.12
C ARG A 73 -16.19 -24.73 -1.46
N HIS A 74 -16.54 -25.82 -0.80
CA HIS A 74 -16.09 -27.13 -1.23
C HIS A 74 -17.04 -27.61 -2.32
N SER A 75 -16.53 -27.65 -3.56
CA SER A 75 -17.29 -27.96 -4.77
C SER A 75 -16.73 -29.20 -5.46
N ALA A 76 -15.89 -30.01 -4.79
CA ALA A 76 -15.45 -31.29 -5.32
C ALA A 76 -16.69 -32.11 -5.70
N GLU A 77 -16.87 -32.34 -7.00
CA GLU A 77 -18.10 -32.94 -7.52
C GLU A 77 -18.38 -34.26 -6.79
N PRO A 78 -19.57 -34.46 -6.21
CA PRO A 78 -20.07 -35.81 -6.15
C PRO A 78 -20.27 -36.21 -7.60
N GLN A 79 -19.46 -37.17 -8.08
CA GLN A 79 -19.57 -37.79 -9.41
C GLN A 79 -21.02 -37.69 -9.87
N VAL A 80 -21.29 -36.85 -10.88
CA VAL A 80 -22.63 -36.71 -11.44
C VAL A 80 -22.98 -38.09 -11.97
N SER A 81 -23.68 -38.87 -11.15
CA SER A 81 -24.25 -40.12 -11.61
C SER A 81 -25.17 -39.75 -12.78
N ASP A 82 -25.19 -40.57 -13.81
CA ASP A 82 -25.97 -40.46 -15.05
C ASP A 82 -27.50 -40.23 -14.85
N GLN A 83 -27.95 -40.16 -13.59
CA GLN A 83 -29.29 -39.81 -13.14
C GLN A 83 -29.49 -38.31 -12.84
N GLY A 84 -28.44 -37.55 -12.54
CA GLY A 84 -28.49 -36.11 -12.27
C GLY A 84 -28.84 -35.29 -13.52
N ASP A 85 -28.22 -35.60 -14.65
CA ASP A 85 -28.49 -34.96 -15.95
C ASP A 85 -29.92 -35.17 -16.45
N ARG A 86 -30.56 -36.29 -16.06
CA ARG A 86 -31.97 -36.54 -16.43
C ARG A 86 -32.96 -35.67 -15.66
N ALA A 87 -32.59 -35.18 -14.47
CA ALA A 87 -33.46 -34.33 -13.66
C ALA A 87 -33.56 -32.88 -14.19
N TRP A 88 -32.56 -32.44 -14.96
CA TRP A 88 -32.47 -31.09 -15.53
C TRP A 88 -32.67 -31.06 -17.06
N GLY A 89 -33.14 -32.17 -17.65
CA GLY A 89 -33.40 -32.27 -19.08
C GLY A 89 -34.33 -31.15 -19.59
N GLY A 90 -33.80 -30.30 -20.47
CA GLY A 90 -34.50 -29.13 -21.01
C GLY A 90 -34.16 -27.79 -20.36
N ILE A 91 -33.25 -27.77 -19.37
CA ILE A 91 -32.74 -26.54 -18.75
C ILE A 91 -31.38 -26.21 -19.34
N GLU A 92 -31.26 -25.05 -19.97
CA GLU A 92 -30.01 -24.49 -20.48
C GLU A 92 -29.58 -23.33 -19.59
N VAL A 93 -28.36 -23.42 -19.03
CA VAL A 93 -27.78 -22.31 -18.27
C VAL A 93 -27.22 -21.28 -19.24
N LEU A 94 -27.95 -20.18 -19.42
CA LEU A 94 -27.55 -19.09 -20.32
C LEU A 94 -26.49 -18.15 -19.71
N GLY A 95 -26.31 -18.19 -18.39
CA GLY A 95 -25.32 -17.40 -17.68
C GLY A 95 -25.57 -17.35 -16.17
N TRP A 96 -24.53 -16.99 -15.41
CA TRP A 96 -24.57 -16.78 -13.97
C TRP A 96 -24.06 -15.38 -13.65
N ASN A 97 -24.80 -14.62 -12.84
CA ASN A 97 -24.37 -13.30 -12.39
C ASN A 97 -24.74 -13.11 -10.92
N GLU A 98 -23.76 -13.26 -10.05
CA GLU A 98 -23.91 -13.01 -8.63
C GLU A 98 -23.49 -11.57 -8.34
N ARG A 99 -24.37 -10.79 -7.71
CA ARG A 99 -24.07 -9.42 -7.28
C ARG A 99 -24.05 -9.36 -5.77
N THR A 100 -22.91 -9.00 -5.19
CA THR A 100 -22.82 -8.75 -3.75
C THR A 100 -23.03 -7.27 -3.45
N ASN A 101 -23.54 -6.97 -2.25
CA ASN A 101 -23.69 -5.60 -1.76
C ASN A 101 -22.40 -5.10 -1.06
N TYR A 102 -21.28 -5.81 -1.22
CA TYR A 102 -20.02 -5.52 -0.56
C TYR A 102 -18.98 -5.02 -1.57
N PRO A 103 -18.19 -3.99 -1.24
CA PRO A 103 -17.14 -3.47 -2.13
C PRO A 103 -16.14 -4.50 -2.66
N LEU A 104 -15.86 -5.54 -1.88
CA LEU A 104 -14.96 -6.63 -2.25
C LEU A 104 -15.54 -7.97 -1.81
N THR A 105 -15.54 -8.96 -2.70
CA THR A 105 -15.87 -10.35 -2.37
C THR A 105 -14.83 -11.26 -3.00
N LEU A 106 -14.26 -12.16 -2.22
CA LEU A 106 -13.37 -13.22 -2.69
C LEU A 106 -14.02 -14.57 -2.39
N ALA A 107 -14.21 -15.38 -3.42
CA ALA A 107 -14.63 -16.75 -3.30
C ALA A 107 -13.47 -17.69 -3.60
N VAL A 108 -13.31 -18.71 -2.76
CA VAL A 108 -12.39 -19.83 -2.94
C VAL A 108 -13.23 -21.07 -3.20
N ASP A 109 -13.16 -21.60 -4.41
CA ASP A 109 -13.75 -22.89 -4.75
C ASP A 109 -12.69 -23.96 -4.63
N ASP A 110 -12.85 -24.86 -3.66
CA ASP A 110 -12.06 -26.07 -3.51
C ASP A 110 -12.60 -27.16 -4.44
N LEU A 111 -11.80 -27.48 -5.45
CA LEU A 111 -12.11 -28.45 -6.50
C LEU A 111 -11.58 -29.86 -6.16
N GLY A 112 -11.02 -30.06 -4.97
CA GLY A 112 -10.41 -31.32 -4.53
C GLY A 112 -8.98 -31.54 -5.04
N GLU A 113 -8.69 -31.14 -6.28
CA GLU A 113 -7.33 -31.17 -6.87
C GLU A 113 -6.62 -29.80 -6.84
N GLY A 114 -7.33 -28.75 -6.44
CA GLY A 114 -6.81 -27.39 -6.36
C GLY A 114 -7.88 -26.38 -5.94
N PHE A 115 -7.51 -25.10 -5.92
CA PHE A 115 -8.40 -24.00 -5.59
C PHE A 115 -8.59 -23.06 -6.79
N ALA A 116 -9.82 -22.60 -7.00
CA ALA A 116 -10.11 -21.49 -7.90
C ALA A 116 -10.47 -20.24 -7.09
N LEU A 117 -9.85 -19.11 -7.44
CA LEU A 117 -10.08 -17.82 -6.80
C LEU A 117 -10.93 -16.93 -7.70
N THR A 118 -12.09 -16.51 -7.22
CA THR A 118 -12.97 -15.57 -7.93
C THR A 118 -13.11 -14.30 -7.09
N VAL A 119 -12.72 -13.15 -7.65
CA VAL A 119 -12.89 -11.85 -7.00
C VAL A 119 -13.94 -11.01 -7.73
N GLN A 120 -14.87 -10.47 -6.95
CA GLN A 120 -15.78 -9.42 -7.37
C GLN A 120 -15.46 -8.15 -6.58
N ALA A 121 -15.30 -7.04 -7.29
CA ALA A 121 -14.97 -5.77 -6.65
C ALA A 121 -15.70 -4.60 -7.31
N THR A 122 -15.96 -3.55 -6.54
CA THR A 122 -16.49 -2.28 -7.06
C THR A 122 -15.46 -1.58 -7.94
N ALA A 123 -15.93 -0.65 -8.79
CA ALA A 123 -15.06 0.17 -9.63
C ALA A 123 -13.94 0.84 -8.82
N GLY A 124 -12.72 0.81 -9.36
CA GLY A 124 -11.51 1.33 -8.71
C GLY A 124 -10.66 0.27 -8.03
N ILE A 125 -11.17 -0.95 -7.83
CA ILE A 125 -10.39 -2.11 -7.38
C ILE A 125 -10.25 -3.08 -8.57
N ASP A 126 -9.02 -3.43 -8.92
CA ASP A 126 -8.75 -4.43 -9.96
C ASP A 126 -8.91 -5.85 -9.36
N PRO A 127 -9.94 -6.62 -9.77
CA PRO A 127 -10.17 -7.95 -9.22
C PRO A 127 -9.07 -8.95 -9.58
N GLN A 128 -8.44 -8.84 -10.75
CA GLN A 128 -7.36 -9.74 -11.17
C GLN A 128 -6.12 -9.54 -10.31
N ARG A 129 -5.83 -8.27 -9.99
CA ARG A 129 -4.73 -7.91 -9.10
C ARG A 129 -4.93 -8.47 -7.69
N VAL A 130 -6.16 -8.40 -7.16
CA VAL A 130 -6.50 -9.00 -5.85
C VAL A 130 -6.39 -10.54 -5.89
N CYS A 131 -6.77 -11.20 -7.00
CA CYS A 131 -6.53 -12.63 -7.17
C CYS A 131 -5.04 -12.96 -7.10
N ALA A 132 -4.20 -12.25 -7.86
CA ALA A 132 -2.74 -12.48 -7.86
C ALA A 132 -2.11 -12.24 -6.48
N TYR A 133 -2.62 -11.25 -5.75
CA TYR A 133 -2.22 -10.97 -4.37
C TYR A 133 -2.56 -12.12 -3.43
N MET A 134 -3.78 -12.63 -3.51
CA MET A 134 -4.21 -13.77 -2.69
C MET A 134 -3.42 -15.03 -3.04
N GLU A 135 -3.18 -15.29 -4.33
CA GLU A 135 -2.37 -16.41 -4.80
C GLU A 135 -0.94 -16.35 -4.22
N THR A 136 -0.26 -15.20 -4.38
CA THR A 136 1.10 -15.02 -3.84
C THR A 136 1.13 -15.16 -2.31
N ALA A 137 0.12 -14.63 -1.62
CA ALA A 137 0.01 -14.75 -0.16
C ALA A 137 -0.21 -16.20 0.29
N LEU A 138 -0.99 -16.99 -0.45
CA LEU A 138 -1.23 -18.40 -0.17
C LEU A 138 0.03 -19.24 -0.40
N GLU A 139 0.74 -19.00 -1.51
CA GLU A 139 2.05 -19.63 -1.79
C GLU A 139 3.05 -19.32 -0.66
N SER A 140 3.19 -18.04 -0.31
CA SER A 140 4.10 -17.62 0.77
C SER A 140 3.70 -18.23 2.12
N LEU A 141 2.40 -18.36 2.39
CA LEU A 141 1.89 -18.99 3.61
C LEU A 141 2.26 -20.48 3.68
N VAL A 142 2.07 -21.22 2.59
CA VAL A 142 2.42 -22.65 2.51
C VAL A 142 3.93 -22.82 2.69
N ASP A 143 4.73 -22.06 1.95
CA ASP A 143 6.20 -22.09 2.06
C ASP A 143 6.67 -21.82 3.50
N ALA A 144 6.08 -20.82 4.16
CA ALA A 144 6.42 -20.49 5.53
C ALA A 144 5.99 -21.58 6.52
N LEU A 145 4.83 -22.21 6.33
CA LEU A 145 4.39 -23.32 7.18
C LEU A 145 5.34 -24.53 7.09
N GLU A 146 5.88 -24.80 5.91
CA GLU A 146 6.81 -25.90 5.67
C GLU A 146 8.22 -25.61 6.21
N HIS A 147 8.74 -24.40 5.97
CA HIS A 147 10.16 -24.11 6.18
C HIS A 147 10.44 -23.21 7.38
N SER A 148 9.51 -22.34 7.78
CA SER A 148 9.73 -21.30 8.80
C SER A 148 8.43 -20.95 9.55
N PRO A 149 7.79 -21.92 10.23
CA PRO A 149 6.44 -21.76 10.79
C PRO A 149 6.34 -20.74 11.93
N GLU A 150 7.48 -20.43 12.55
CA GLU A 150 7.60 -19.44 13.63
C GLU A 150 7.93 -18.03 13.09
N SER A 151 8.13 -17.88 11.77
CA SER A 151 8.24 -16.56 11.15
C SER A 151 6.94 -15.78 11.31
N LEU A 152 7.03 -14.46 11.30
CA LEU A 152 5.88 -13.60 11.60
C LEU A 152 4.90 -13.57 10.43
N LEU A 153 3.59 -13.57 10.69
CA LEU A 153 2.58 -13.45 9.63
C LEU A 153 2.80 -12.24 8.70
N ARG A 154 3.30 -11.13 9.24
CA ARG A 154 3.57 -9.89 8.48
C ARG A 154 4.75 -9.99 7.51
N SER A 155 5.57 -11.05 7.58
CA SER A 155 6.68 -11.27 6.64
C SER A 155 6.28 -12.10 5.42
N LEU A 156 5.03 -12.55 5.33
CA LEU A 156 4.54 -13.24 4.15
C LEU A 156 4.53 -12.27 2.96
N GLU A 157 5.06 -12.74 1.82
CA GLU A 157 5.04 -11.98 0.58
C GLU A 157 3.61 -12.02 0.01
N MET A 158 3.08 -10.86 -0.38
CA MET A 158 1.76 -10.76 -1.00
C MET A 158 1.83 -10.07 -2.38
N LEU A 159 2.97 -9.43 -2.69
CA LEU A 159 3.17 -8.80 -3.98
C LEU A 159 3.63 -9.82 -5.02
N PRO A 160 2.93 -9.95 -6.17
CA PRO A 160 3.39 -10.74 -7.29
C PRO A 160 4.76 -10.27 -7.76
N ARG A 161 5.57 -11.22 -8.24
CA ARG A 161 6.94 -10.98 -8.69
C ARG A 161 7.06 -9.85 -9.72
N SER A 162 6.10 -9.74 -10.64
CA SER A 162 6.06 -8.71 -11.67
C SER A 162 5.93 -7.30 -11.08
N GLU A 163 5.09 -7.11 -10.07
CA GLU A 163 4.95 -5.83 -9.38
C GLU A 163 6.16 -5.51 -8.53
N ARG A 164 6.75 -6.52 -7.86
CA ARG A 164 8.00 -6.34 -7.13
C ARG A 164 9.13 -5.88 -8.05
N GLN A 165 9.23 -6.46 -9.24
CA GLN A 165 10.20 -6.05 -10.25
C GLN A 165 9.92 -4.61 -10.73
N LEU A 166 8.66 -4.27 -11.00
CA LEU A 166 8.27 -2.91 -11.38
C LEU A 166 8.68 -1.87 -10.32
N LEU A 167 8.50 -2.19 -9.03
CA LEU A 167 8.94 -1.33 -7.93
C LEU A 167 10.46 -1.14 -7.91
N GLN A 168 11.24 -2.18 -8.22
CA GLN A 168 12.69 -2.06 -8.31
C GLN A 168 13.11 -1.20 -9.51
N GLU A 169 12.48 -1.40 -10.66
CA GLU A 169 12.75 -0.66 -11.89
C GLU A 169 12.40 0.83 -11.75
N TRP A 170 11.24 1.15 -11.17
CA TRP A 170 10.83 2.54 -10.95
C TRP A 170 11.66 3.27 -9.91
N ASN A 171 12.22 2.54 -8.94
CA ASN A 171 13.11 3.10 -7.92
C ASN A 171 14.60 2.99 -8.29
N ALA A 172 14.93 2.59 -9.53
CA ALA A 172 16.31 2.61 -10.04
C ALA A 172 16.78 4.04 -10.37
N THR A 173 16.68 4.95 -9.39
CA THR A 173 17.02 6.38 -9.53
C THR A 173 18.45 6.70 -9.11
N ALA A 174 19.28 5.67 -8.91
CA ALA A 174 20.68 5.85 -8.53
C ALA A 174 21.45 6.44 -9.71
N VAL A 175 21.94 7.66 -9.55
CA VAL A 175 22.76 8.37 -10.54
C VAL A 175 23.96 8.94 -9.81
N ASP A 176 25.14 8.80 -10.39
CA ASP A 176 26.36 9.39 -9.86
C ASP A 176 26.30 10.91 -10.01
N TYR A 177 26.45 11.62 -8.89
CA TYR A 177 26.63 13.06 -8.85
C TYR A 177 27.82 13.39 -7.92
N PRO A 178 28.46 14.56 -8.08
CA PRO A 178 29.58 14.96 -7.23
C PRO A 178 29.20 14.93 -5.73
N GLN A 179 29.75 13.98 -4.99
CA GLN A 179 29.57 13.84 -3.55
C GLN A 179 30.48 14.82 -2.82
N GLY A 180 29.99 15.41 -1.72
CA GLY A 180 30.77 16.30 -0.86
C GLY A 180 31.05 17.69 -1.42
N THR A 181 30.48 18.07 -2.58
CA THR A 181 30.54 19.44 -3.08
C THR A 181 29.26 20.18 -2.76
N CYS A 182 29.38 21.30 -2.03
CA CYS A 182 28.24 22.12 -1.68
C CYS A 182 27.79 23.01 -2.84
N VAL A 183 26.52 23.44 -2.85
CA VAL A 183 25.96 24.32 -3.90
C VAL A 183 26.77 25.62 -4.05
N HIS A 184 27.22 26.22 -2.94
CA HIS A 184 28.03 27.45 -3.00
C HIS A 184 29.43 27.22 -3.60
N GLN A 185 29.99 26.01 -3.50
CA GLN A 185 31.26 25.64 -4.13
C GLN A 185 31.07 25.39 -5.63
N LEU A 186 29.97 24.76 -6.04
CA LEU A 186 29.60 24.64 -7.46
C LEU A 186 29.42 26.02 -8.10
N PHE A 187 28.83 26.96 -7.36
CA PHE A 187 28.71 28.35 -7.77
C PHE A 187 30.09 29.01 -7.93
N GLU A 188 31.01 28.86 -6.96
CA GLU A 188 32.38 29.37 -7.06
C GLU A 188 33.13 28.80 -8.27
N ALA A 189 33.03 27.49 -8.52
CA ALA A 189 33.61 26.87 -9.70
C ALA A 189 33.04 27.44 -11.01
N GLN A 190 31.77 27.84 -11.03
CA GLN A 190 31.19 28.54 -12.18
C GLN A 190 31.69 29.98 -12.30
N VAL A 191 31.91 30.67 -11.18
CA VAL A 191 32.49 32.03 -11.15
C VAL A 191 33.89 32.04 -11.74
N GLU A 192 34.72 31.04 -11.42
CA GLU A 192 36.06 30.90 -11.99
C GLU A 192 36.03 30.65 -13.50
N LYS A 193 35.06 29.85 -13.99
CA LYS A 193 34.94 29.52 -15.43
C LYS A 193 34.47 30.70 -16.27
N THR A 194 33.48 31.45 -15.82
CA THR A 194 32.83 32.51 -16.60
C THR A 194 32.54 33.76 -15.75
N PRO A 195 33.58 34.47 -15.27
CA PRO A 195 33.42 35.55 -14.30
C PRO A 195 32.55 36.72 -14.80
N GLU A 196 32.70 37.07 -16.08
CA GLU A 196 32.00 38.19 -16.72
C GLU A 196 30.61 37.83 -17.26
N ALA A 197 30.23 36.55 -17.22
CA ALA A 197 28.89 36.14 -17.65
C ALA A 197 27.83 36.64 -16.65
N ILE A 198 26.65 37.01 -17.15
CA ILE A 198 25.53 37.48 -16.34
C ILE A 198 24.99 36.29 -15.51
N ALA A 199 24.98 36.45 -14.19
CA ALA A 199 24.49 35.46 -13.23
C ALA A 199 23.08 35.78 -12.69
N LEU A 200 22.76 37.08 -12.57
CA LEU A 200 21.49 37.54 -12.01
C LEU A 200 21.01 38.80 -12.73
N VAL A 201 19.72 38.82 -13.06
CA VAL A 201 19.02 39.97 -13.63
C VAL A 201 17.80 40.27 -12.76
N PHE A 202 17.68 41.53 -12.35
CA PHE A 202 16.53 42.03 -11.61
C PHE A 202 16.20 43.43 -12.11
N GLU A 203 15.08 43.55 -12.82
CA GLU A 203 14.69 44.80 -13.51
C GLU A 203 15.83 45.34 -14.39
N ALA A 204 16.27 46.58 -14.18
CA ALA A 204 17.38 47.20 -14.90
C ALA A 204 18.77 46.86 -14.34
N ARG A 205 18.85 46.07 -13.25
CA ARG A 205 20.11 45.69 -12.61
C ARG A 205 20.56 44.32 -13.10
N THR A 206 21.84 44.23 -13.46
CA THR A 206 22.50 42.98 -13.84
C THR A 206 23.74 42.77 -12.98
N PHE A 207 24.00 41.52 -12.62
CA PHE A 207 25.20 41.10 -11.91
C PHE A 207 25.90 40.02 -12.69
N THR A 208 27.21 40.18 -12.89
CA THR A 208 28.07 39.10 -13.35
C THR A 208 28.29 38.07 -12.24
N TYR A 209 28.74 36.86 -12.60
CA TYR A 209 29.14 35.85 -11.61
C TYR A 209 30.18 36.40 -10.62
N ALA A 210 31.21 37.11 -11.12
CA ALA A 210 32.23 37.70 -10.27
C ALA A 210 31.67 38.73 -9.29
N GLN A 211 30.78 39.62 -9.74
CA GLN A 211 30.16 40.64 -8.90
C GLN A 211 29.26 40.03 -7.82
N LEU A 212 28.44 39.04 -8.20
CA LEU A 212 27.55 38.37 -7.26
C LEU A 212 28.35 37.60 -6.20
N ASN A 213 29.40 36.88 -6.62
CA ASN A 213 30.28 36.15 -5.72
C ASN A 213 31.01 37.05 -4.74
N ALA A 214 31.54 38.19 -5.21
CA ALA A 214 32.23 39.15 -4.34
C ALA A 214 31.32 39.68 -3.23
N ARG A 215 30.06 40.02 -3.55
CA ARG A 215 29.07 40.48 -2.55
C ARG A 215 28.68 39.37 -1.58
N ALA A 216 28.46 38.15 -2.08
CA ALA A 216 28.15 37.00 -1.23
C ALA A 216 29.32 36.66 -0.28
N ASN A 217 30.57 36.75 -0.77
CA ASN A 217 31.77 36.55 0.05
C ASN A 217 31.89 37.61 1.15
N GLN A 218 31.63 38.88 0.84
CA GLN A 218 31.65 39.95 1.84
C GLN A 218 30.63 39.70 2.95
N LEU A 219 29.40 39.30 2.60
CA LEU A 219 28.38 38.94 3.58
C LEU A 219 28.78 37.70 4.40
N ALA A 220 29.30 36.66 3.76
CA ALA A 220 29.76 35.45 4.44
C ALA A 220 30.81 35.77 5.51
N HIS A 221 31.82 36.57 5.17
CA HIS A 221 32.84 36.98 6.14
C HIS A 221 32.27 37.84 7.26
N HIS A 222 31.28 38.68 6.97
CA HIS A 222 30.59 39.44 8.01
C HIS A 222 29.84 38.52 8.98
N LEU A 223 29.10 37.54 8.47
CA LEU A 223 28.39 36.55 9.30
C LEU A 223 29.35 35.71 10.13
N ILE A 224 30.46 35.24 9.55
CA ILE A 224 31.52 34.52 10.28
C ILE A 224 32.10 35.42 11.39
N GLY A 225 32.29 36.71 11.11
CA GLY A 225 32.73 37.69 12.11
C GLY A 225 31.72 37.92 13.25
N LEU A 226 30.44 37.63 13.03
CA LEU A 226 29.39 37.63 14.05
C LEU A 226 29.30 36.30 14.83
N GLY A 227 30.17 35.32 14.52
CA GLY A 227 30.21 34.03 15.18
C GLY A 227 29.34 32.95 14.54
N ILE A 228 28.77 33.20 13.35
CA ILE A 228 28.00 32.19 12.60
C ILE A 228 28.95 31.12 12.06
N GLY A 229 28.58 29.85 12.22
CA GLY A 229 29.31 28.70 11.70
C GLY A 229 28.40 27.59 11.17
N PRO A 230 28.98 26.39 10.95
CA PRO A 230 28.23 25.20 10.54
C PRO A 230 27.05 24.89 11.47
N ASP A 231 25.96 24.40 10.90
CA ASP A 231 24.70 24.04 11.58
C ASP A 231 23.89 25.19 12.21
N ASP A 232 24.42 26.42 12.19
CA ASP A 232 23.67 27.61 12.58
C ASP A 232 22.57 27.96 11.56
N ARG A 233 21.60 28.76 12.03
CA ARG A 233 20.46 29.21 11.22
C ARG A 233 20.39 30.73 11.18
N VAL A 234 20.33 31.29 9.98
CA VAL A 234 20.27 32.74 9.75
C VAL A 234 19.00 33.09 8.98
N ALA A 235 18.05 33.74 9.63
CA ALA A 235 16.80 34.13 8.98
C ALA A 235 17.03 35.18 7.87
N ILE A 236 16.36 35.00 6.73
CA ILE A 236 16.27 36.00 5.67
C ILE A 236 14.94 36.76 5.80
N CYS A 237 15.01 38.08 5.99
CA CYS A 237 13.83 38.95 6.12
C CYS A 237 13.93 40.12 5.13
N VAL A 238 14.04 39.78 3.85
CA VAL A 238 14.10 40.74 2.74
C VAL A 238 13.11 40.32 1.67
N GLU A 239 12.54 41.29 0.96
CA GLU A 239 11.70 41.02 -0.20
C GLU A 239 12.55 40.51 -1.38
N ARG A 240 11.88 40.11 -2.46
CA ARG A 240 12.55 39.58 -3.65
C ARG A 240 13.41 40.67 -4.31
N SER A 241 14.72 40.56 -4.11
CA SER A 241 15.71 41.50 -4.66
C SER A 241 17.07 40.81 -4.89
N PRO A 242 18.06 41.48 -5.53
CA PRO A 242 19.42 40.95 -5.62
C PRO A 242 20.06 40.67 -4.26
N GLU A 243 19.73 41.48 -3.26
CA GLU A 243 20.23 41.33 -1.89
C GLU A 243 19.73 40.03 -1.25
N MET A 244 18.53 39.55 -1.60
CA MET A 244 18.05 38.23 -1.19
C MET A 244 18.99 37.12 -1.69
N VAL A 245 19.36 37.13 -2.97
CA VAL A 245 20.25 36.12 -3.56
C VAL A 245 21.66 36.19 -2.95
N VAL A 246 22.18 37.40 -2.74
CA VAL A 246 23.43 37.64 -2.00
C VAL A 246 23.35 37.05 -0.59
N GLY A 247 22.22 37.25 0.09
CA GLY A 247 21.92 36.69 1.40
C GLY A 247 21.99 35.17 1.44
N LEU A 248 21.25 34.50 0.56
CA LEU A 248 21.21 33.03 0.48
C LEU A 248 22.61 32.45 0.22
N LEU A 249 23.35 33.00 -0.75
CA LEU A 249 24.71 32.55 -1.07
C LEU A 249 25.68 32.84 0.08
N GLY A 250 25.59 34.02 0.70
CA GLY A 250 26.45 34.43 1.80
C GLY A 250 26.27 33.56 3.06
N ILE A 251 25.03 33.21 3.40
CA ILE A 251 24.70 32.32 4.51
C ILE A 251 25.28 30.91 4.25
N LEU A 252 25.05 30.37 3.05
CA LEU A 252 25.60 29.06 2.67
C LEU A 252 27.14 29.04 2.69
N LYS A 253 27.79 30.13 2.26
CA LYS A 253 29.26 30.28 2.30
C LYS A 253 29.82 30.44 3.72
N ALA A 254 29.01 30.92 4.67
CA ALA A 254 29.36 30.93 6.08
C ALA A 254 29.21 29.53 6.74
N GLY A 255 28.67 28.54 6.02
CA GLY A 255 28.41 27.19 6.52
C GLY A 255 27.04 27.00 7.18
N ALA A 256 26.23 28.06 7.24
CA ALA A 256 24.93 28.05 7.90
C ALA A 256 23.77 27.75 6.94
N ALA A 257 22.59 27.45 7.52
CA ALA A 257 21.32 27.34 6.80
C ALA A 257 20.50 28.64 6.92
N TYR A 258 19.75 28.97 5.87
CA TYR A 258 18.81 30.10 5.88
C TYR A 258 17.37 29.65 6.12
#